data_AF-A0A0C9V849-F1
#
_entry.id   AF-A0A0C9V849-F1
#
_cell.length_a   1.000
_cell.length_b   1.000
_cell.length_c   1.000
_cell.angle_alpha   90.00
_cell.angle_beta   90.00
_cell.angle_gamma   90.00
#
_symmetry.space_group_name_H-M   'P 1'
#
loop_
_entity.id
_entity.type
_entity.pdbx_description
1 polymer ?
#
loop_
_entity_poly.entity_id
_entity_poly.type
_entity_poly.pdbx_seq_one_letter_code
_entity_poly.pdbx_strand_id
1 'polypeptide(L)'
;MAADGILLQSGKKPRSIIYRSYSKEAGLIQDQIIANRSQAKFSPPAMPFLNANLFFVIAFPQYQPLGGLSERELEDILPRLNVVTPPPPPGPPSDTSVKLVNDAAHPFMPLSDGDMRDPCPGVNTLASHGYLHCNGIVTPTQIINAVQDGFNMDNTLAIILTYATMLVDGNPLTNLMSIGGKSALTGLDPPKPAIIGGLDIHAVFEGDASMTRADFFLGDNHSFN
;
A
#
# COMPACT_ATOMS: atom_id res chain seq x y z
N MET A 1 43.46 -23.28 34.07
CA MET A 1 43.68 -24.44 33.19
C MET A 1 42.33 -24.86 32.64
N ALA A 2 42.17 -24.82 31.31
CA ALA A 2 41.25 -25.56 30.39
C ALA A 2 39.84 -25.96 30.87
N ALA A 3 38.75 -25.99 30.10
CA ALA A 3 38.34 -25.67 28.71
C ALA A 3 36.78 -25.72 28.76
N ASP A 4 35.94 -25.12 27.92
CA ASP A 4 35.52 -25.40 26.53
C ASP A 4 34.35 -24.39 26.30
N GLY A 5 34.05 -23.72 25.18
CA GLY A 5 34.08 -24.12 23.78
C GLY A 5 32.65 -24.34 23.24
N ILE A 6 31.87 -23.31 22.89
CA ILE A 6 30.74 -23.42 21.93
C ILE A 6 30.64 -22.18 21.03
N LEU A 7 31.16 -22.39 19.81
CA LEU A 7 30.74 -21.92 18.48
C LEU A 7 29.65 -20.82 18.37
N LEU A 8 30.06 -19.68 17.81
CA LEU A 8 29.19 -18.70 17.15
C LEU A 8 28.61 -19.32 15.87
N GLN A 9 27.31 -19.64 15.87
CA GLN A 9 26.55 -19.90 14.64
C GLN A 9 25.89 -18.62 14.14
N SER A 10 26.04 -18.41 12.84
CA SER A 10 25.57 -17.30 12.02
C SER A 10 24.05 -17.05 12.08
N GLY A 11 23.67 -15.80 12.35
CA GLY A 11 22.98 -15.00 11.33
C GLY A 11 21.47 -15.17 11.07
N LYS A 12 20.64 -15.60 12.02
CA LYS A 12 19.17 -15.44 11.88
C LYS A 12 18.54 -14.87 13.16
N LYS A 13 18.12 -13.60 13.12
CA LYS A 13 17.20 -13.06 14.14
C LYS A 13 15.89 -13.87 14.09
N PRO A 14 15.30 -14.25 15.23
CA PRO A 14 14.05 -14.98 15.24
C PRO A 14 12.94 -14.15 14.57
N ARG A 15 12.21 -14.78 13.64
CA ARG A 15 11.21 -14.14 12.77
C ARG A 15 10.13 -13.39 13.58
N SER A 16 9.81 -13.86 14.79
CA SER A 16 8.90 -13.18 15.74
C SER A 16 9.34 -11.76 16.12
N ILE A 17 10.66 -11.49 16.14
CA ILE A 17 11.20 -10.15 16.40
C ILE A 17 10.98 -9.23 15.20
N ILE A 18 11.09 -9.77 13.97
CA ILE A 18 10.87 -9.02 12.73
C ILE A 18 9.40 -8.59 12.62
N TYR A 19 8.45 -9.48 12.90
CA TYR A 19 7.02 -9.16 12.93
C TYR A 19 6.66 -8.11 13.99
N ARG A 20 7.26 -8.19 15.19
CA ARG A 20 7.10 -7.16 16.22
C ARG A 20 7.66 -5.80 15.80
N SER A 21 8.71 -5.78 14.97
CA SER A 21 9.28 -4.55 14.41
C SER A 21 8.34 -3.93 13.39
N TYR A 22 7.82 -4.73 12.45
CA TYR A 22 6.91 -4.26 11.40
C TYR A 22 5.60 -3.72 11.99
N SER A 23 5.02 -4.41 12.98
CA SER A 23 3.83 -3.92 13.69
C SER A 23 4.08 -2.62 14.46
N LYS A 24 5.30 -2.42 14.99
CA LYS A 24 5.69 -1.15 15.62
C LYS A 24 5.90 -0.04 14.61
N GLU A 25 6.52 -0.31 13.46
CA GLU A 25 6.74 0.67 12.40
C GLU A 25 5.43 1.08 11.72
N ALA A 26 4.54 0.14 11.44
CA ALA A 26 3.18 0.44 10.96
C ALA A 26 2.37 1.24 12.01
N GLY A 27 2.54 0.92 13.30
CA GLY A 27 1.96 1.71 14.40
C GLY A 27 2.53 3.13 14.46
N LEU A 28 3.84 3.31 14.26
CA LEU A 28 4.49 4.63 14.24
C LEU A 28 4.04 5.47 13.04
N ILE A 29 3.80 4.86 11.88
CA ILE A 29 3.26 5.54 10.69
C ILE A 29 1.80 5.94 10.94
N GLN A 30 1.00 5.07 11.56
CA GLN A 30 -0.36 5.40 11.98
C GLN A 30 -0.38 6.56 13.00
N ASP A 31 0.53 6.55 13.97
CA ASP A 31 0.66 7.62 14.96
C ASP A 31 1.10 8.95 14.32
N GLN A 32 1.94 8.92 13.29
CA GLN A 32 2.30 10.12 12.51
C GLN A 32 1.13 10.67 11.69
N ILE A 33 0.28 9.80 11.13
CA ILE A 33 -0.95 10.18 10.42
C ILE A 33 -1.95 10.82 11.40
N ILE A 34 -2.07 10.28 12.61
CA ILE A 34 -2.93 10.83 13.68
C ILE A 34 -2.37 12.15 14.22
N ALA A 35 -1.06 12.26 14.41
CA ALA A 35 -0.39 13.48 14.87
C ALA A 35 -0.50 14.63 13.84
N ASN A 36 -0.50 14.33 12.54
CA ASN A 36 -0.70 15.34 11.51
C ASN A 36 -2.15 15.83 11.42
N ARG A 37 -3.15 15.03 11.85
CA ARG A 37 -4.53 15.52 12.03
C ARG A 37 -4.67 16.53 13.17
N SER A 38 -3.84 16.48 14.20
CA SER A 38 -3.90 17.45 15.32
C SER A 38 -3.28 18.81 15.01
N GLN A 39 -2.64 18.97 13.85
CA GLN A 39 -2.01 20.23 13.41
C GLN A 39 -2.96 21.13 12.60
N ALA A 40 -4.10 20.59 12.13
CA ALA A 40 -5.15 21.38 11.48
C ALA A 40 -5.97 22.15 12.55
N LYS A 41 -5.43 23.27 13.02
CA LYS A 41 -6.15 24.19 13.93
C LYS A 41 -7.24 24.93 13.17
N PHE A 42 -8.45 24.38 13.17
CA PHE A 42 -9.66 25.16 12.93
C PHE A 42 -10.25 25.50 14.31
N SER A 43 -10.21 26.77 14.71
CA SER A 43 -10.85 27.24 15.95
C SER A 43 -12.34 27.51 15.69
N PRO A 44 -13.27 26.78 16.32
CA PRO A 44 -14.67 27.18 16.34
C PRO A 44 -14.96 28.13 17.54
N PRO A 45 -15.93 29.05 17.42
CA PRO A 45 -16.31 29.92 18.53
C PRO A 45 -17.05 29.15 19.64
N ALA A 46 -16.87 29.60 20.88
CA ALA A 46 -17.38 28.96 22.08
C ALA A 46 -18.92 28.99 22.17
N MET A 47 -19.53 27.83 22.41
CA MET A 47 -20.93 27.65 22.84
C MET A 47 -20.98 26.60 23.96
N PRO A 48 -21.92 26.71 24.91
CA PRO A 48 -21.79 26.10 26.23
C PRO A 48 -22.12 24.60 26.26
N PHE A 49 -21.45 23.93 27.20
CA PHE A 49 -21.44 22.50 27.49
C PHE A 49 -22.83 21.84 27.51
N LEU A 50 -23.10 21.03 26.48
CA LEU A 50 -24.08 19.96 26.55
C LEU A 50 -23.32 18.64 26.76
N ASN A 51 -23.64 17.94 27.85
CA ASN A 51 -23.08 16.63 28.18
C ASN A 51 -23.52 15.60 27.12
N ALA A 52 -22.75 15.50 26.03
CA ALA A 52 -22.89 14.43 25.06
C ALA A 52 -22.08 13.24 25.56
N ASN A 53 -22.78 12.17 25.95
CA ASN A 53 -22.19 10.84 26.07
C ASN A 53 -21.56 10.50 24.71
N LEU A 54 -20.23 10.57 24.65
CA LEU A 54 -19.45 10.30 23.46
C LEU A 54 -19.48 8.77 23.25
N PHE A 55 -20.49 8.28 22.53
CA PHE A 55 -20.44 6.94 21.96
C PHE A 55 -19.37 6.96 20.87
N PHE A 56 -18.19 6.44 21.19
CA PHE A 56 -17.22 6.06 20.17
C PHE A 56 -17.85 4.92 19.35
N VAL A 57 -18.48 5.29 18.23
CA VAL A 57 -18.82 4.32 17.19
C VAL A 57 -17.51 3.92 16.53
N ILE A 58 -17.00 2.75 16.89
CA ILE A 58 -15.87 2.12 16.20
C ILE A 58 -16.44 1.58 14.88
N ALA A 59 -16.44 2.41 13.83
CA ALA A 59 -17.09 2.10 12.54
C ALA A 59 -16.23 1.23 11.59
N PHE A 60 -15.15 0.64 12.06
CA PHE A 60 -14.31 -0.24 11.24
C PHE A 60 -13.98 -1.51 12.04
N PRO A 61 -14.14 -2.72 11.46
CA PRO A 61 -13.60 -3.91 12.09
C PRO A 61 -12.10 -3.73 12.27
N GLN A 62 -11.65 -3.89 13.51
CA GLN A 62 -10.25 -3.84 13.91
C GLN A 62 -9.43 -4.74 12.99
N TYR A 63 -8.48 -4.15 12.26
CA TYR A 63 -7.41 -4.91 11.61
C TYR A 63 -6.77 -5.80 12.68
N GLN A 64 -7.05 -7.11 12.66
CA GLN A 64 -6.30 -8.06 13.46
C GLN A 64 -4.97 -8.25 12.74
N PRO A 65 -3.82 -7.95 13.37
CA PRO A 65 -2.57 -8.48 12.88
C PRO A 65 -2.67 -10.01 12.83
N LEU A 66 -1.74 -10.70 12.15
CA LEU A 66 -1.58 -12.16 12.31
C LEU A 66 -1.50 -12.60 13.80
N GLY A 67 -1.30 -11.64 14.73
CA GLY A 67 -1.41 -11.81 16.18
C GLY A 67 -2.77 -12.23 16.74
N GLY A 68 -3.77 -12.53 15.91
CA GLY A 68 -5.01 -13.21 16.30
C GLY A 68 -5.03 -14.72 16.03
N LEU A 69 -4.03 -15.25 15.31
CA LEU A 69 -3.93 -16.69 15.01
C LEU A 69 -3.24 -17.45 16.13
N SER A 70 -3.62 -18.71 16.32
CA SER A 70 -2.90 -19.61 17.22
C SER A 70 -1.48 -19.87 16.70
N GLU A 71 -0.56 -20.17 17.61
CA GLU A 71 0.83 -20.49 17.26
C GLU A 71 0.93 -21.65 16.26
N ARG A 72 -0.01 -22.60 16.30
CA ARG A 72 -0.08 -23.71 15.34
C ARG A 72 -0.48 -23.26 13.93
N GLU A 73 -1.43 -22.34 13.81
CA GLU A 73 -1.81 -21.78 12.51
C GLU A 73 -0.67 -20.94 11.95
N LEU A 74 0.03 -20.21 12.82
CA LEU A 74 1.20 -19.43 12.42
C LEU A 74 2.34 -20.34 11.93
N GLU A 75 2.63 -21.44 12.62
CA GLU A 75 3.62 -22.44 12.19
C GLU A 75 3.28 -23.12 10.86
N ASP A 76 2.00 -23.28 10.52
CA ASP A 76 1.56 -23.81 9.21
C ASP A 76 1.68 -22.77 8.09
N ILE A 77 1.34 -21.51 8.38
CA ILE A 77 1.25 -20.44 7.38
C ILE A 77 2.61 -19.83 7.07
N LEU A 78 3.44 -19.56 8.09
CA LEU A 78 4.72 -18.86 7.93
C LEU A 78 5.68 -19.52 6.92
N PRO A 79 5.81 -20.86 6.83
CA PRO A 79 6.68 -21.49 5.84
C PRO A 79 6.23 -21.27 4.39
N ARG A 80 4.95 -20.93 4.18
CA ARG A 80 4.33 -20.80 2.86
C ARG A 80 4.33 -19.36 2.34
N LEU A 81 4.59 -18.40 3.23
CA LEU A 81 4.62 -16.98 2.89
C LEU A 81 6.00 -16.56 2.38
N ASN A 82 6.03 -15.89 1.24
CA ASN A 82 7.23 -15.22 0.75
C ASN A 82 7.30 -13.79 1.31
N VAL A 83 7.91 -13.65 2.49
CA VAL A 83 7.98 -12.37 3.20
C VAL A 83 9.19 -11.57 2.74
N VAL A 84 8.94 -10.36 2.27
CA VAL A 84 9.94 -9.39 1.83
C VAL A 84 9.99 -8.23 2.82
N THR A 85 11.20 -7.80 3.20
CA THR A 85 11.37 -6.54 3.91
C THR A 85 11.38 -5.41 2.88
N PRO A 86 10.39 -4.50 2.88
CA PRO A 86 10.38 -3.40 1.92
C PRO A 86 11.55 -2.44 2.17
N PRO A 87 12.13 -1.84 1.11
CA PRO A 87 13.08 -0.75 1.28
C PRO A 87 12.37 0.50 1.85
N PRO A 88 13.12 1.47 2.40
CA PRO A 88 12.53 2.76 2.75
C PRO A 88 11.94 3.46 1.52
N PRO A 89 10.91 4.33 1.70
CA PRO A 89 10.34 5.09 0.60
C PRO A 89 11.40 5.97 -0.08
N PRO A 90 11.37 6.11 -1.42
CA PRO A 90 12.20 7.08 -2.12
C PRO A 90 11.96 8.50 -1.62
N GLY A 91 13.02 9.28 -1.52
CA GLY A 91 12.93 10.72 -1.26
C GLY A 91 12.47 11.52 -2.48
N PRO A 92 12.32 12.84 -2.34
CA PRO A 92 11.98 13.72 -3.45
C PRO A 92 13.09 13.72 -4.52
N PRO A 93 12.75 13.91 -5.81
CA PRO A 93 13.73 14.05 -6.88
C PRO A 93 14.60 15.30 -6.64
N SER A 94 15.87 15.24 -7.03
CA SER A 94 16.79 16.37 -6.92
C SER A 94 16.53 17.49 -7.94
N ASP A 95 15.81 17.18 -9.02
CA ASP A 95 15.41 18.11 -10.06
C ASP A 95 13.92 17.95 -10.37
N THR A 96 13.15 19.00 -10.14
CA THR A 96 11.70 19.09 -10.39
C THR A 96 11.37 20.01 -11.57
N SER A 97 12.38 20.38 -12.37
CA SER A 97 12.19 21.20 -13.56
C SER A 97 11.32 20.47 -14.60
N VAL A 98 10.64 21.25 -15.42
CA VAL A 98 9.81 20.71 -16.50
C VAL A 98 10.73 20.03 -17.52
N LYS A 99 10.45 18.74 -17.79
CA LYS A 99 11.13 17.91 -18.78
C LYS A 99 10.11 17.21 -19.67
N LEU A 100 10.54 16.79 -20.86
CA LEU A 100 9.74 15.91 -21.71
C LEU A 100 9.64 14.54 -21.04
N VAL A 101 8.43 14.08 -20.75
CA VAL A 101 8.17 12.77 -20.09
C VAL A 101 7.62 11.72 -21.06
N ASN A 102 7.08 12.15 -22.20
CA ASN A 102 6.79 11.27 -23.32
C ASN A 102 7.99 11.33 -24.29
N ASP A 103 9.05 10.64 -23.93
CA ASP A 103 10.32 10.59 -24.66
C ASP A 103 10.56 9.20 -25.28
N ALA A 104 11.73 9.03 -25.93
CA ALA A 104 12.07 7.78 -26.58
C ALA A 104 12.26 6.60 -25.60
N ALA A 105 12.48 6.86 -24.30
CA ALA A 105 12.59 5.83 -23.28
C ALA A 105 11.21 5.44 -22.69
N HIS A 106 10.22 6.32 -22.81
CA HIS A 106 8.86 6.12 -22.31
C HIS A 106 7.78 6.24 -23.41
N PRO A 107 7.90 5.49 -24.53
CA PRO A 107 6.87 5.52 -25.57
C PRO A 107 5.58 4.87 -25.05
N PHE A 108 4.45 5.30 -25.63
CA PHE A 108 3.18 4.60 -25.39
C PHE A 108 3.25 3.16 -25.93
N MET A 109 2.79 2.22 -25.11
CA MET A 109 2.67 0.81 -25.43
C MET A 109 1.20 0.37 -25.24
N PRO A 110 0.59 -0.29 -26.23
CA PRO A 110 -0.75 -0.85 -26.07
C PRO A 110 -0.75 -1.96 -25.03
N LEU A 111 -1.89 -2.21 -24.40
CA LEU A 111 -2.05 -3.31 -23.44
C LEU A 111 -1.81 -4.65 -24.14
N SER A 112 -1.06 -5.53 -23.47
CA SER A 112 -0.94 -6.93 -23.81
C SER A 112 -1.91 -7.78 -22.99
N ASP A 113 -2.15 -9.01 -23.44
CA ASP A 113 -2.99 -9.96 -22.70
C ASP A 113 -2.44 -10.20 -21.29
N GLY A 114 -3.27 -9.92 -20.28
CA GLY A 114 -2.92 -10.06 -18.87
C GLY A 114 -2.31 -8.81 -18.21
N ASP A 115 -2.14 -7.71 -18.96
CA ASP A 115 -1.76 -6.43 -18.37
C ASP A 115 -2.91 -5.85 -17.55
N MET A 116 -2.62 -5.45 -16.31
CA MET A 116 -3.60 -4.89 -15.38
C MET A 116 -3.68 -3.38 -15.50
N ARG A 117 -4.90 -2.84 -15.55
CA ARG A 117 -5.24 -1.41 -15.47
C ARG A 117 -6.47 -1.24 -14.58
N ASP A 118 -6.68 -0.03 -14.06
CA ASP A 118 -7.59 0.23 -12.93
C ASP A 118 -8.41 1.53 -13.08
N PRO A 119 -9.10 2.04 -12.02
CA PRO A 119 -9.85 3.28 -12.11
C PRO A 119 -8.96 4.53 -12.10
N CYS A 120 -7.68 4.42 -11.74
CA CYS A 120 -6.75 5.55 -11.60
C CYS A 120 -6.04 5.86 -12.93
N PRO A 121 -6.43 6.95 -13.64
CA PRO A 121 -5.83 7.27 -14.94
C PRO A 121 -4.33 7.56 -14.88
N GLY A 122 -3.82 8.01 -13.72
CA GLY A 122 -2.40 8.29 -13.53
C GLY A 122 -1.52 7.05 -13.64
N VAL A 123 -1.74 6.04 -12.78
CA VAL A 123 -0.92 4.82 -12.79
C VAL A 123 -1.12 4.00 -14.07
N ASN A 124 -2.32 4.04 -14.65
CA ASN A 124 -2.59 3.47 -15.96
C ASN A 124 -1.70 4.06 -17.06
N THR A 125 -1.56 5.39 -17.08
CA THR A 125 -0.71 6.09 -18.04
C THR A 125 0.76 5.74 -17.80
N LEU A 126 1.22 5.72 -16.55
CA LEU A 126 2.61 5.38 -16.20
C LEU A 126 2.97 3.94 -16.62
N ALA A 127 2.08 2.97 -16.43
CA ALA A 127 2.30 1.60 -16.87
C ALA A 127 2.30 1.48 -18.40
N SER A 128 1.40 2.18 -19.09
CA SER A 128 1.37 2.20 -20.56
C SER A 128 2.52 2.97 -21.20
N HIS A 129 3.28 3.76 -20.43
CA HIS A 129 4.49 4.44 -20.87
C HIS A 129 5.79 3.85 -20.31
N GLY A 130 5.72 2.70 -19.60
CA GLY A 130 6.91 2.01 -19.10
C GLY A 130 7.59 2.66 -17.89
N TYR A 131 7.00 3.70 -17.29
CA TYR A 131 7.42 4.21 -15.97
C TYR A 131 7.13 3.18 -14.86
N LEU A 132 6.03 2.44 -15.01
CA LEU A 132 5.71 1.25 -14.23
C LEU A 132 5.85 0.01 -15.10
N HIS A 133 5.96 -1.16 -14.47
CA HIS A 133 5.87 -2.43 -15.18
C HIS A 133 4.54 -2.50 -15.95
N CYS A 134 4.61 -2.79 -17.25
CA CYS A 134 3.44 -2.76 -18.13
C CYS A 134 2.35 -3.78 -17.74
N ASN A 135 2.73 -4.87 -17.07
CA ASN A 135 1.78 -5.86 -16.54
C ASN A 135 0.93 -5.35 -15.37
N GLY A 136 1.26 -4.18 -14.80
CA GLY A 136 0.52 -3.58 -13.71
C GLY A 136 0.73 -4.22 -12.34
N ILE A 137 1.81 -5.01 -12.16
CA ILE A 137 2.22 -5.55 -10.85
C ILE A 137 3.46 -4.81 -10.38
N VAL A 138 3.33 -4.09 -9.27
CA VAL A 138 4.29 -3.06 -8.86
C VAL A 138 4.56 -3.09 -7.36
N THR A 139 5.71 -2.54 -6.98
CA THR A 139 6.09 -2.26 -5.59
C THR A 139 5.79 -0.80 -5.23
N PRO A 140 5.68 -0.44 -3.95
CA PRO A 140 5.51 0.95 -3.52
C PRO A 140 6.61 1.88 -4.04
N THR A 141 7.86 1.43 -4.00
CA THR A 141 9.01 2.18 -4.51
C THR A 141 8.87 2.50 -5.99
N GLN A 142 8.37 1.56 -6.80
CA GLN A 142 8.15 1.80 -8.22
C GLN A 142 7.07 2.84 -8.46
N ILE A 143 5.95 2.78 -7.72
CA ILE A 143 4.89 3.79 -7.83
C ILE A 143 5.42 5.17 -7.45
N ILE A 144 6.07 5.30 -6.28
CA ILE A 144 6.59 6.57 -5.80
C ILE A 144 7.59 7.19 -6.77
N ASN A 145 8.50 6.39 -7.34
CA ASN A 145 9.41 6.89 -8.37
C ASN A 145 8.65 7.29 -9.64
N ALA A 146 7.75 6.44 -10.15
CA ALA A 146 7.03 6.69 -11.40
C ALA A 146 6.15 7.95 -11.34
N VAL A 147 5.40 8.18 -10.26
CA VAL A 147 4.54 9.37 -10.14
C VAL A 147 5.35 10.66 -9.97
N GLN A 148 6.52 10.59 -9.33
CA GLN A 148 7.44 11.71 -9.24
C GLN A 148 8.12 11.98 -10.60
N ASP A 149 8.62 10.96 -11.27
CA ASP A 149 9.38 11.11 -12.51
C ASP A 149 8.51 11.43 -13.73
N GLY A 150 7.33 10.82 -13.83
CA GLY A 150 6.41 10.97 -14.95
C GLY A 150 5.43 12.13 -14.81
N PHE A 151 5.05 12.50 -13.56
CA PHE A 151 4.07 13.55 -13.31
C PHE A 151 4.50 14.65 -12.35
N ASN A 152 5.73 14.60 -11.82
CA ASN A 152 6.22 15.58 -10.84
C ASN A 152 5.31 15.66 -9.60
N MET A 153 4.69 14.53 -9.21
CA MET A 153 3.88 14.46 -8.00
C MET A 153 4.75 14.76 -6.78
N ASP A 154 4.24 15.56 -5.84
CA ASP A 154 4.92 15.78 -4.56
C ASP A 154 5.23 14.47 -3.84
N ASN A 155 6.41 14.39 -3.23
CA ASN A 155 6.89 13.17 -2.55
C ASN A 155 5.99 12.76 -1.39
N THR A 156 5.49 13.73 -0.61
CA THR A 156 4.63 13.44 0.55
C THR A 156 3.32 12.82 0.07
N LEU A 157 2.71 13.40 -0.96
CA LEU A 157 1.50 12.87 -1.57
C LEU A 157 1.74 11.48 -2.18
N ALA A 158 2.84 11.29 -2.91
CA ALA A 158 3.20 10.01 -3.51
C ALA A 158 3.32 8.90 -2.45
N ILE A 159 4.00 9.18 -1.34
CA ILE A 159 4.16 8.24 -0.22
C ILE A 159 2.81 7.92 0.41
N ILE A 160 2.02 8.94 0.77
CA ILE A 160 0.74 8.73 1.46
C ILE A 160 -0.21 7.89 0.61
N LEU A 161 -0.39 8.24 -0.67
CA LEU A 161 -1.30 7.49 -1.54
C LEU A 161 -0.81 6.06 -1.76
N THR A 162 0.48 5.88 -2.08
CA THR A 162 1.04 4.56 -2.37
C THR A 162 0.93 3.61 -1.18
N TYR A 163 1.28 4.07 0.02
CA TYR A 163 1.21 3.21 1.21
C TYR A 163 -0.20 3.02 1.75
N ALA A 164 -1.10 4.02 1.58
CA ALA A 164 -2.51 3.83 1.88
C ALA A 164 -3.09 2.71 1.01
N THR A 165 -2.83 2.73 -0.30
CA THR A 165 -3.25 1.67 -1.22
C THR A 165 -2.58 0.33 -0.92
N MET A 166 -1.26 0.29 -0.69
CA MET A 166 -0.56 -0.95 -0.34
C MET A 166 -1.15 -1.62 0.91
N LEU A 167 -1.61 -0.82 1.88
CA LEU A 167 -2.17 -1.35 3.12
C LEU A 167 -3.54 -2.02 2.93
N VAL A 168 -4.39 -1.48 2.04
CA VAL A 168 -5.77 -1.95 1.88
C VAL A 168 -5.97 -2.88 0.68
N ASP A 169 -5.19 -2.69 -0.39
CA ASP A 169 -5.35 -3.38 -1.68
C ASP A 169 -4.16 -4.27 -2.05
N GLY A 170 -2.97 -3.92 -1.57
CA GLY A 170 -1.71 -4.60 -1.85
C GLY A 170 -1.41 -5.75 -0.91
N ASN A 171 -0.40 -6.55 -1.27
CA ASN A 171 0.14 -7.61 -0.43
C ASN A 171 1.38 -7.12 0.33
N PRO A 172 1.25 -6.73 1.61
CA PRO A 172 2.38 -6.22 2.39
C PRO A 172 3.43 -7.29 2.68
N LEU A 173 3.10 -8.58 2.54
CA LEU A 173 4.04 -9.68 2.78
C LEU A 173 5.02 -9.81 1.62
N THR A 174 4.54 -9.71 0.38
CA THR A 174 5.39 -9.81 -0.83
C THR A 174 5.89 -8.44 -1.31
N ASN A 175 5.36 -7.35 -0.74
CA ASN A 175 5.60 -5.96 -1.16
C ASN A 175 5.16 -5.69 -2.61
N LEU A 176 4.08 -6.34 -3.05
CA LEU A 176 3.52 -6.23 -4.39
C LEU A 176 2.04 -5.85 -4.35
N MET A 177 1.62 -5.05 -5.31
CA MET A 177 0.22 -4.68 -5.53
C MET A 177 -0.10 -4.66 -7.01
N SER A 178 -1.38 -4.87 -7.34
CA SER A 178 -1.90 -4.71 -8.69
C SER A 178 -2.50 -3.33 -8.86
N ILE A 179 -2.13 -2.63 -9.94
CA ILE A 179 -2.83 -1.43 -10.42
C ILE A 179 -4.00 -1.82 -11.32
N GLY A 180 -4.84 -2.73 -10.82
CA GLY A 180 -6.01 -3.32 -11.49
C GLY A 180 -6.65 -4.30 -10.53
N GLY A 181 -7.35 -5.30 -11.06
CA GLY A 181 -8.00 -6.30 -10.23
C GLY A 181 -7.06 -7.26 -9.50
N LYS A 182 -7.66 -8.16 -8.72
CA LYS A 182 -6.94 -9.17 -7.93
C LYS A 182 -6.06 -10.03 -8.84
N SER A 183 -4.80 -10.22 -8.45
CA SER A 183 -3.84 -11.01 -9.21
C SER A 183 -3.08 -12.00 -8.33
N ALA A 184 -2.91 -13.24 -8.80
CA ALA A 184 -2.05 -14.22 -8.13
C ALA A 184 -0.56 -13.81 -8.15
N LEU A 185 -0.18 -12.86 -9.02
CA LEU A 185 1.18 -12.34 -9.12
C LEU A 185 1.60 -11.50 -7.91
N THR A 186 0.66 -11.04 -7.08
CA THR A 186 0.97 -10.38 -5.79
C THR A 186 1.27 -11.40 -4.69
N GLY A 187 1.23 -12.70 -4.99
CA GLY A 187 1.58 -13.79 -4.08
C GLY A 187 0.40 -14.32 -3.27
N LEU A 188 0.71 -15.21 -2.31
CA LEU A 188 -0.32 -15.84 -1.49
C LEU A 188 -1.02 -14.81 -0.60
N ASP A 189 -2.34 -14.86 -0.60
CA ASP A 189 -3.15 -13.99 0.24
C ASP A 189 -2.89 -14.29 1.73
N PRO A 190 -2.77 -13.25 2.57
CA PRO A 190 -2.86 -13.42 4.01
C PRO A 190 -4.28 -13.89 4.39
N PRO A 191 -4.42 -14.44 5.61
CA PRO A 191 -5.74 -14.82 6.13
C PRO A 191 -6.72 -13.65 6.15
N LYS A 192 -8.01 -13.97 6.07
CA LYS A 192 -9.10 -13.01 6.25
C LYS A 192 -8.93 -12.24 7.58
N PRO A 193 -9.33 -10.96 7.64
CA PRO A 193 -10.21 -10.26 6.69
C PRO A 193 -9.51 -9.55 5.51
N ALA A 194 -8.19 -9.70 5.35
CA ALA A 194 -7.48 -9.08 4.23
C ALA A 194 -7.94 -9.64 2.87
N ILE A 195 -8.11 -8.77 1.88
CA ILE A 195 -8.69 -9.11 0.57
C ILE A 195 -7.62 -9.19 -0.52
N ILE A 196 -6.63 -8.29 -0.48
CA ILE A 196 -5.58 -8.15 -1.51
C ILE A 196 -6.21 -8.09 -2.91
N GLY A 197 -7.10 -7.12 -3.09
CA GLY A 197 -7.98 -7.04 -4.25
C GLY A 197 -7.40 -6.27 -5.44
N GLY A 198 -6.24 -5.61 -5.28
CA GLY A 198 -5.78 -4.62 -6.24
C GLY A 198 -6.68 -3.38 -6.29
N LEU A 199 -6.37 -2.40 -7.13
CA LEU A 199 -7.07 -1.11 -7.15
C LEU A 199 -8.53 -1.16 -7.64
N ASP A 200 -9.00 -2.27 -8.20
CA ASP A 200 -10.41 -2.43 -8.60
C ASP A 200 -11.34 -2.80 -7.42
N ILE A 201 -10.79 -3.18 -6.26
CA ILE A 201 -11.64 -3.61 -5.15
C ILE A 201 -12.38 -2.43 -4.53
N HIS A 202 -13.71 -2.53 -4.56
CA HIS A 202 -14.61 -1.50 -4.07
C HIS A 202 -14.58 -1.36 -2.54
N ALA A 203 -14.86 -0.14 -2.06
CA ALA A 203 -15.09 0.22 -0.67
C ALA A 203 -13.86 0.08 0.26
N VAL A 204 -12.66 0.15 -0.31
CA VAL A 204 -11.41 0.25 0.45
C VAL A 204 -10.61 1.49 0.03
N PHE A 205 -10.24 1.59 -1.25
CA PHE A 205 -9.69 2.79 -1.85
C PHE A 205 -10.57 3.29 -3.00
N GLU A 206 -10.98 2.39 -3.89
CA GLU A 206 -11.98 2.65 -4.93
C GLU A 206 -13.37 2.90 -4.31
N GLY A 207 -14.13 3.82 -4.92
CA GLY A 207 -15.47 4.17 -4.44
C GLY A 207 -16.32 4.90 -5.47
N ASP A 208 -17.56 5.16 -5.06
CA ASP A 208 -18.61 5.70 -5.91
C ASP A 208 -18.40 7.18 -6.30
N ALA A 209 -19.17 7.62 -7.29
CA ALA A 209 -19.15 8.96 -7.88
C ALA A 209 -17.80 9.33 -8.54
N SER A 210 -17.12 8.33 -9.10
CA SER A 210 -15.94 8.54 -9.94
C SER A 210 -16.29 9.38 -11.18
N MET A 211 -15.36 10.24 -11.63
CA MET A 211 -15.62 11.18 -12.73
C MET A 211 -15.78 10.50 -14.10
N THR A 212 -15.11 9.35 -14.31
CA THR A 212 -15.01 8.66 -15.60
C THR A 212 -15.13 7.14 -15.48
N ARG A 213 -15.61 6.66 -14.33
CA ARG A 213 -15.85 5.25 -14.01
C ARG A 213 -17.26 5.16 -13.43
N ALA A 214 -17.97 4.08 -13.73
CA ALA A 214 -19.28 3.86 -13.13
C ALA A 214 -19.14 3.41 -11.67
N ASP A 215 -20.19 3.57 -10.88
CA ASP A 215 -20.22 3.04 -9.51
C ASP A 215 -20.20 1.51 -9.54
N PHE A 216 -19.63 0.88 -8.51
CA PHE A 216 -19.54 -0.59 -8.40
C PHE A 216 -20.91 -1.26 -8.53
N PHE A 217 -21.96 -0.63 -7.99
CA PHE A 217 -23.34 -1.13 -8.10
C PHE A 217 -23.83 -1.29 -9.55
N LEU A 218 -23.26 -0.51 -10.49
CA LEU A 218 -23.60 -0.56 -11.91
C LEU A 218 -22.82 -1.63 -12.68
N GLY A 219 -21.83 -2.26 -12.06
CA GLY A 219 -21.17 -3.49 -12.51
C GLY A 219 -19.69 -3.37 -12.87
N ASP A 220 -19.26 -2.23 -13.42
CA ASP A 220 -17.86 -2.00 -13.83
C ASP A 220 -17.34 -0.67 -13.27
N ASN A 221 -16.55 -0.77 -12.20
CA ASN A 221 -16.01 0.37 -11.46
C ASN A 221 -14.62 0.83 -11.90
N HIS A 222 -14.05 0.26 -12.97
CA HIS A 222 -12.65 0.50 -13.34
C HIS A 222 -12.47 0.88 -14.80
N SER A 223 -13.31 0.37 -15.71
CA SER A 223 -13.25 0.75 -17.12
C SER A 223 -13.69 2.20 -17.35
N PHE A 224 -13.06 2.86 -18.32
CA PHE A 224 -13.41 4.22 -18.71
C PHE A 224 -14.86 4.30 -19.26
N ASN A 225 -15.64 5.27 -18.77
CA ASN A 225 -17.03 5.58 -19.14
C ASN A 225 -17.21 7.08 -19.35
#